data_AF-A0A1N6X2D7-F1
#
_entry.id   AF-A0A1N6X2D7-F1
#
_cell.length_a   1.000
_cell.length_b   1.000
_cell.length_c   1.000
_cell.angle_alpha   90.00
_cell.angle_beta   90.00
_cell.angle_gamma   90.00
#
_symmetry.space_group_name_H-M   'P 1'
#
loop_
_entity.id
_entity.type
_entity.pdbx_description
1 polymer ?
#
loop_
_entity_poly.entity_id
_entity_poly.type
_entity_poly.pdbx_seq_one_letter_code
_entity_poly.pdbx_strand_id
1 'polypeptide(L)'
;MTENSTTIARRQFVKATIASTAVLGGVSSTGAAQSNGNSQFAIKQGGKCIPIEPLSLSGLPIEEFYDYRTPDTDPMSYKYASFGTENLQRDDTSIMFLYDGPKGLSLVMVHDKLDSDGGGAVSFRITNLPVQGKFVVKDDSYDDSTNHDTFDYSKHRNWNGKETANATIHWTWQGGRSDGAVYRGLGNDFEFTIHPQFNGQALLSDQQGSEYEGQVNKWEVLSGNANNPTRTKLKMNEKATITSNGCGSGTTETTGNETTNGGEGTTTGTTSNPSDVNSEGSKGFFAKLWDGISSILNSVVSFFTNLF
;
A
#
# COMPACT_ATOMS: atom_id res chain seq x y z
N MET A 1 60.53 18.21 41.54
CA MET A 1 59.53 17.33 40.92
C MET A 1 58.17 17.88 41.31
N THR A 2 57.54 18.54 40.36
CA THR A 2 56.33 19.35 40.51
C THR A 2 55.27 18.67 39.68
N GLU A 3 54.11 18.33 40.26
CA GLU A 3 52.87 18.28 39.50
C GLU A 3 51.78 19.01 40.27
N ASN A 4 51.31 20.07 39.61
CA ASN A 4 50.18 20.92 39.95
C ASN A 4 48.90 20.23 39.46
N SER A 5 47.87 20.25 40.29
CA SER A 5 46.49 20.06 39.88
C SER A 5 45.87 21.44 39.63
N THR A 6 45.34 21.70 38.44
CA THR A 6 44.51 22.89 38.20
C THR A 6 43.43 22.62 37.14
N THR A 7 42.20 22.57 37.65
CA THR A 7 40.90 23.00 37.07
C THR A 7 40.89 23.67 35.69
N ILE A 8 39.98 23.21 34.82
CA ILE A 8 39.53 23.98 33.63
C ILE A 8 38.07 24.39 33.82
N ALA A 9 37.85 25.71 33.84
CA ALA A 9 36.56 26.37 33.88
C ALA A 9 36.25 27.06 32.54
N ARG A 10 34.99 26.91 32.12
CA ARG A 10 34.08 27.85 31.44
C ARG A 10 34.60 28.85 30.37
N ARG A 11 33.85 28.79 29.25
CA ARG A 11 33.43 29.88 28.33
C ARG A 11 34.49 30.44 27.39
N GLN A 12 34.37 30.07 26.12
CA GLN A 12 34.84 30.85 24.97
C GLN A 12 33.68 30.99 23.99
N PHE A 13 33.15 32.21 23.93
CA PHE A 13 32.20 32.72 22.95
C PHE A 13 32.98 32.94 21.64
N VAL A 14 32.68 32.20 20.57
CA VAL A 14 33.22 32.53 19.25
C VAL A 14 32.19 33.38 18.52
N LYS A 15 32.51 34.67 18.38
CA LYS A 15 31.95 35.55 17.37
C LYS A 15 32.62 35.19 16.04
N ALA A 16 31.85 34.79 15.04
CA ALA A 16 32.31 34.75 13.66
C ALA A 16 31.40 35.64 12.80
N THR A 17 32.06 36.61 12.19
CA THR A 17 31.53 37.72 11.39
C THR A 17 30.95 37.24 10.06
N ILE A 18 29.87 37.89 9.64
CA ILE A 18 29.20 37.75 8.34
C ILE A 18 30.18 38.15 7.23
N ALA A 19 30.41 37.24 6.27
CA ALA A 19 30.97 37.56 4.96
C ALA A 19 29.92 37.19 3.91
N SER A 20 29.34 38.22 3.31
CA SER A 20 28.34 38.14 2.25
C SER A 20 28.96 37.56 0.98
N THR A 21 28.45 36.42 0.52
CA THR A 21 28.50 36.03 -0.89
C THR A 21 27.11 35.57 -1.28
N ALA A 22 26.41 36.42 -2.03
CA ALA A 22 25.15 36.09 -2.66
C ALA A 22 25.44 35.07 -3.78
N VAL A 23 25.20 33.80 -3.50
CA VAL A 23 25.06 32.77 -4.54
C VAL A 23 23.56 32.54 -4.72
N LEU A 24 23.02 33.18 -5.76
CA LEU A 24 21.76 32.81 -6.38
C LEU A 24 21.96 31.40 -6.96
N GLY A 25 21.31 30.39 -6.39
CA GLY A 25 21.47 29.02 -6.86
C GLY A 25 20.42 28.08 -6.31
N GLY A 26 19.32 27.95 -7.06
CA GLY A 26 18.51 26.73 -7.13
C GLY A 26 17.88 26.24 -5.82
N VAL A 27 16.64 26.66 -5.57
CA VAL A 27 15.71 25.89 -4.75
C VAL A 27 15.57 24.51 -5.40
N SER A 28 16.21 23.50 -4.82
CA SER A 28 15.93 22.11 -5.17
C SER A 28 14.60 21.75 -4.53
N SER A 29 13.50 22.12 -5.18
CA SER A 29 12.25 21.42 -4.96
C SER A 29 12.49 19.97 -5.35
N THR A 30 12.67 19.10 -4.37
CA THR A 30 12.50 17.67 -4.55
C THR A 30 11.04 17.44 -4.89
N GLY A 31 10.71 17.64 -6.17
CA GLY A 31 9.47 17.15 -6.74
C GLY A 31 9.39 15.66 -6.43
N ALA A 32 8.20 15.22 -6.03
CA ALA A 32 7.88 13.81 -5.97
C ALA A 32 8.40 13.18 -7.27
N ALA A 33 9.28 12.18 -7.15
CA ALA A 33 9.74 11.44 -8.30
C ALA A 33 8.51 10.83 -8.97
N GLN A 34 8.05 11.48 -10.04
CA GLN A 34 7.14 10.89 -10.99
C GLN A 34 7.92 9.72 -11.57
N SER A 35 7.62 8.51 -11.09
CA SER A 35 8.21 7.27 -11.58
C SER A 35 8.11 7.27 -13.10
N ASN A 36 9.27 7.37 -13.75
CA ASN A 36 9.40 7.38 -15.19
C ASN A 36 8.87 6.04 -15.71
N GLY A 37 7.61 6.00 -16.17
CA GLY A 37 7.04 5.22 -17.28
C GLY A 37 7.33 3.73 -17.46
N ASN A 38 8.15 3.10 -16.62
CA ASN A 38 8.77 1.81 -16.91
C ASN A 38 8.58 0.81 -15.76
N SER A 39 7.55 1.01 -14.91
CA SER A 39 7.20 -0.03 -13.96
C SER A 39 6.74 -1.27 -14.70
N GLN A 40 7.27 -2.43 -14.28
CA GLN A 40 6.88 -3.73 -14.78
C GLN A 40 5.40 -4.02 -14.53
N PHE A 41 4.81 -3.46 -13.46
CA PHE A 41 3.42 -3.69 -13.14
C PHE A 41 2.58 -2.45 -13.41
N ALA A 42 1.32 -2.66 -13.77
CA ALA A 42 0.38 -1.59 -13.95
C ALA A 42 -1.04 -2.01 -13.60
N ILE A 43 -1.85 -1.03 -13.26
CA ILE A 43 -3.31 -1.14 -13.21
C ILE A 43 -3.95 -0.33 -14.31
N LYS A 44 -4.93 -0.92 -14.98
CA LYS A 44 -5.70 -0.33 -16.06
C LYS A 44 -7.15 -0.18 -15.61
N GLN A 45 -7.68 1.04 -15.66
CA GLN A 45 -9.08 1.32 -15.33
C GLN A 45 -9.58 2.54 -16.10
N GLY A 46 -10.77 2.45 -16.69
CA GLY A 46 -11.41 3.57 -17.38
C GLY A 46 -10.54 4.19 -18.49
N GLY A 47 -9.80 3.37 -19.24
CA GLY A 47 -8.88 3.81 -20.30
C GLY A 47 -7.55 4.38 -19.82
N LYS A 48 -7.34 4.51 -18.51
CA LYS A 48 -6.06 4.94 -17.92
C LYS A 48 -5.19 3.73 -17.64
N CYS A 49 -3.88 3.91 -17.79
CA CYS A 49 -2.87 2.98 -17.29
C CYS A 49 -2.02 3.68 -16.22
N ILE A 50 -1.91 3.06 -15.05
CA ILE A 50 -1.20 3.58 -13.89
C ILE A 50 -0.07 2.60 -13.56
N PRO A 51 1.21 3.00 -13.65
CA PRO A 51 2.32 2.15 -13.25
C PRO A 51 2.28 1.90 -11.73
N ILE A 52 2.61 0.68 -11.30
CA ILE A 52 2.65 0.26 -9.90
C ILE A 52 4.01 -0.34 -9.61
N GLU A 53 4.71 0.22 -8.64
CA GLU A 53 5.87 -0.38 -8.01
C GLU A 53 5.40 -1.15 -6.76
N PRO A 54 5.71 -2.46 -6.61
CA PRO A 54 5.32 -3.22 -5.44
C PRO A 54 5.90 -2.63 -4.15
N LEU A 55 5.14 -2.70 -3.07
CA LEU A 55 5.63 -2.42 -1.72
C LEU A 55 6.54 -3.56 -1.27
N SER A 56 7.53 -3.25 -0.44
CA SER A 56 8.36 -4.25 0.21
C SER A 56 8.92 -3.69 1.52
N LEU A 57 9.18 -4.58 2.49
CA LEU A 57 9.87 -4.26 3.74
C LEU A 57 10.97 -5.29 4.02
N SER A 58 12.16 -5.06 3.45
CA SER A 58 13.38 -5.82 3.78
C SER A 58 13.23 -7.34 3.80
N GLY A 59 12.44 -7.91 2.88
CA GLY A 59 12.22 -9.36 2.81
C GLY A 59 11.28 -9.94 3.89
N LEU A 60 10.52 -9.10 4.60
CA LEU A 60 9.47 -9.55 5.51
C LEU A 60 8.44 -10.41 4.76
N PRO A 61 8.05 -11.59 5.28
CA PRO A 61 6.97 -12.36 4.69
C PRO A 61 5.64 -11.60 4.67
N ILE A 62 4.82 -11.79 3.64
CA ILE A 62 3.58 -11.03 3.50
C ILE A 62 2.58 -11.28 4.63
N GLU A 63 2.53 -12.51 5.16
CA GLU A 63 1.68 -12.85 6.30
C GLU A 63 2.08 -12.07 7.57
N GLU A 64 3.38 -11.84 7.76
CA GLU A 64 3.92 -11.03 8.88
C GLU A 64 3.76 -9.53 8.62
N PHE A 65 3.84 -9.09 7.36
CA PHE A 65 3.54 -7.71 7.00
C PHE A 65 2.06 -7.36 7.14
N TYR A 66 1.16 -8.30 6.85
CA TYR A 66 -0.27 -8.13 7.03
C TYR A 66 -0.64 -8.21 8.51
N ASP A 67 -0.12 -9.23 9.23
CA ASP A 67 -0.31 -9.38 10.69
C ASP A 67 -1.80 -9.30 11.06
N TYR A 68 -2.59 -10.22 10.46
CA TYR A 68 -4.00 -10.38 10.79
C TYR A 68 -4.12 -11.01 12.18
N ARG A 69 -4.86 -10.35 13.08
CA ARG A 69 -5.00 -10.81 14.47
C ARG A 69 -6.44 -11.08 14.84
N THR A 70 -6.66 -12.22 15.49
CA THR A 70 -7.93 -12.67 16.08
C THR A 70 -7.69 -13.09 17.54
N PRO A 71 -8.71 -13.51 18.29
CA PRO A 71 -8.51 -14.07 19.62
C PRO A 71 -7.65 -15.35 19.64
N ASP A 72 -7.50 -16.01 18.49
CA ASP A 72 -6.77 -17.27 18.33
C ASP A 72 -5.34 -17.08 17.78
N THR A 73 -4.93 -15.85 17.47
CA THR A 73 -3.57 -15.56 17.00
C THR A 73 -2.63 -15.22 18.15
N ASP A 74 -1.31 -15.28 17.90
CA ASP A 74 -0.29 -14.72 18.78
C ASP A 74 0.54 -13.68 18.00
N PRO A 75 0.49 -12.39 18.36
CA PRO A 75 -0.31 -11.80 19.45
C PRO A 75 -1.82 -11.83 19.17
N MET A 76 -2.62 -11.95 20.24
CA MET A 76 -4.08 -12.02 20.16
C MET A 76 -4.72 -10.62 20.06
N SER A 77 -5.88 -10.55 19.41
CA SER A 77 -6.71 -9.33 19.37
C SER A 77 -8.18 -9.65 19.06
N TYR A 78 -9.12 -8.97 19.72
CA TYR A 78 -10.55 -9.04 19.38
C TYR A 78 -10.97 -8.05 18.27
N LYS A 79 -9.99 -7.42 17.61
CA LYS A 79 -10.24 -6.44 16.55
C LYS A 79 -10.42 -7.06 15.17
N TYR A 80 -10.01 -8.32 14.98
CA TYR A 80 -10.14 -9.04 13.70
C TYR A 80 -9.67 -8.16 12.54
N ALA A 81 -8.40 -7.79 12.56
CA ALA A 81 -7.87 -6.72 11.72
C ALA A 81 -6.41 -6.96 11.35
N SER A 82 -5.97 -6.26 10.31
CA SER A 82 -4.58 -6.22 9.85
C SER A 82 -3.80 -5.18 10.64
N PHE A 83 -2.95 -5.60 11.58
CA PHE A 83 -2.15 -4.70 12.43
C PHE A 83 -0.88 -4.22 11.72
N GLY A 84 -0.33 -5.04 10.82
CA GLY A 84 0.92 -4.71 10.13
C GLY A 84 0.74 -3.64 9.05
N THR A 85 -0.49 -3.38 8.62
CA THR A 85 -0.83 -2.35 7.62
C THR A 85 -1.43 -1.07 8.19
N GLU A 86 -1.41 -0.86 9.51
CA GLU A 86 -2.02 0.31 10.17
C GLU A 86 -1.58 1.66 9.54
N ASN A 87 -0.30 1.80 9.17
CA ASN A 87 0.21 3.02 8.53
C ASN A 87 -0.34 3.26 7.11
N LEU A 88 -0.91 2.23 6.48
CA LEU A 88 -1.48 2.26 5.14
C LEU A 88 -3.00 2.49 5.16
N GLN A 89 -3.67 2.09 6.23
CA GLN A 89 -5.10 2.18 6.36
C GLN A 89 -5.60 3.62 6.50
N ARG A 90 -6.85 3.84 6.08
CA ARG A 90 -7.56 5.12 6.18
C ARG A 90 -9.05 4.84 6.35
N ASP A 91 -9.71 5.67 7.14
CA ASP A 91 -11.16 5.60 7.35
C ASP A 91 -11.90 5.59 6.00
N ASP A 92 -12.94 4.78 5.90
CA ASP A 92 -13.83 4.65 4.74
C ASP A 92 -13.09 4.33 3.43
N THR A 93 -11.94 3.66 3.49
CA THR A 93 -11.07 3.47 2.32
C THR A 93 -10.71 2.00 2.12
N SER A 94 -11.02 1.47 0.94
CA SER A 94 -10.43 0.22 0.47
C SER A 94 -9.11 0.51 -0.25
N ILE A 95 -8.05 -0.18 0.13
CA ILE A 95 -6.76 -0.11 -0.53
C ILE A 95 -6.41 -1.47 -1.14
N MET A 96 -5.65 -1.43 -2.22
CA MET A 96 -4.93 -2.60 -2.72
C MET A 96 -3.53 -2.25 -3.18
N PHE A 97 -2.64 -3.22 -3.15
CA PHE A 97 -1.28 -3.07 -3.64
C PHE A 97 -0.64 -4.40 -3.96
N LEU A 98 0.45 -4.34 -4.72
CA LEU A 98 1.34 -5.47 -4.91
C LEU A 98 2.40 -5.45 -3.81
N TYR A 99 2.73 -6.61 -3.27
CA TYR A 99 3.79 -6.77 -2.28
C TYR A 99 4.85 -7.74 -2.80
N ASP A 100 6.10 -7.29 -2.80
CA ASP A 100 7.26 -8.11 -3.14
C ASP A 100 7.93 -8.62 -1.86
N GLY A 101 7.75 -9.92 -1.60
CA GLY A 101 8.25 -10.62 -0.43
C GLY A 101 9.10 -11.85 -0.80
N PRO A 102 9.67 -12.54 0.20
CA PRO A 102 10.64 -13.63 -0.01
C PRO A 102 10.05 -14.85 -0.73
N LYS A 103 8.72 -14.96 -0.79
CA LYS A 103 7.98 -16.04 -1.46
C LYS A 103 7.30 -15.55 -2.75
N GLY A 104 7.79 -14.46 -3.32
CA GLY A 104 7.31 -13.86 -4.56
C GLY A 104 6.15 -12.87 -4.38
N LEU A 105 5.67 -12.38 -5.52
CA LEU A 105 4.69 -11.31 -5.60
C LEU A 105 3.30 -11.73 -5.09
N SER A 106 2.69 -10.85 -4.31
CA SER A 106 1.36 -11.01 -3.74
C SER A 106 0.46 -9.81 -4.06
N LEU A 107 -0.84 -10.04 -4.24
CA LEU A 107 -1.87 -9.01 -4.18
C LEU A 107 -2.36 -8.91 -2.73
N VAL A 108 -2.38 -7.69 -2.20
CA VAL A 108 -2.90 -7.38 -0.88
C VAL A 108 -4.10 -6.47 -1.01
N MET A 109 -5.16 -6.77 -0.26
CA MET A 109 -6.39 -5.99 -0.17
C MET A 109 -6.65 -5.72 1.30
N VAL A 110 -6.94 -4.46 1.65
CA VAL A 110 -7.34 -4.05 3.00
C VAL A 110 -8.52 -3.11 2.88
N HIS A 111 -9.50 -3.27 3.74
CA HIS A 111 -10.74 -2.52 3.80
C HIS A 111 -10.81 -1.78 5.13
N ASP A 112 -10.93 -0.46 5.03
CA ASP A 112 -11.06 0.46 6.15
C ASP A 112 -9.81 0.50 7.04
N LYS A 113 -9.95 1.07 8.23
CA LYS A 113 -8.88 1.27 9.19
C LYS A 113 -9.24 0.68 10.55
N LEU A 114 -8.24 0.07 11.17
CA LEU A 114 -8.31 -0.30 12.58
C LEU A 114 -8.73 0.91 13.43
N ASP A 115 -9.67 0.67 14.34
CA ASP A 115 -10.26 1.70 15.20
C ASP A 115 -10.99 2.83 14.43
N SER A 116 -11.41 2.60 13.18
CA SER A 116 -12.38 3.48 12.51
C SER A 116 -13.75 3.39 13.17
N ASP A 117 -14.54 4.45 13.04
CA ASP A 117 -15.95 4.42 13.40
C ASP A 117 -16.75 3.80 12.24
N GLY A 118 -17.67 2.89 12.54
CA GLY A 118 -18.54 2.27 11.54
C GLY A 118 -17.92 1.04 10.85
N GLY A 119 -18.78 0.15 10.38
CA GLY A 119 -18.41 -1.06 9.67
C GLY A 119 -18.38 -0.86 8.15
N GLY A 120 -18.59 -1.94 7.42
CA GLY A 120 -18.79 -1.86 5.98
C GLY A 120 -18.90 -3.20 5.30
N ALA A 121 -19.06 -3.15 3.98
CA ALA A 121 -19.10 -4.33 3.13
C ALA A 121 -18.45 -4.06 1.77
N VAL A 122 -17.65 -5.03 1.31
CA VAL A 122 -17.04 -5.03 -0.02
C VAL A 122 -17.23 -6.41 -0.66
N SER A 123 -17.41 -6.44 -1.97
CA SER A 123 -17.43 -7.69 -2.73
C SER A 123 -16.55 -7.55 -3.95
N PHE A 124 -15.52 -8.38 -4.06
CA PHE A 124 -14.67 -8.44 -5.23
C PHE A 124 -14.85 -9.77 -5.95
N ARG A 125 -15.18 -9.68 -7.24
CA ARG A 125 -15.05 -10.80 -8.17
C ARG A 125 -13.77 -10.62 -8.98
N ILE A 126 -12.81 -11.51 -8.78
CA ILE A 126 -11.50 -11.50 -9.44
C ILE A 126 -11.47 -12.59 -10.50
N THR A 127 -11.11 -12.23 -11.72
CA THR A 127 -11.06 -13.16 -12.87
C THR A 127 -9.65 -13.27 -13.44
N ASN A 128 -9.35 -14.45 -13.99
CA ASN A 128 -8.04 -14.79 -14.57
C ASN A 128 -6.87 -14.70 -13.58
N LEU A 129 -7.10 -15.04 -12.32
CA LEU A 129 -6.02 -15.17 -11.34
C LEU A 129 -5.02 -16.26 -11.78
N PRO A 130 -3.71 -16.05 -11.51
CA PRO A 130 -2.69 -17.09 -11.70
C PRO A 130 -3.00 -18.34 -10.89
N VAL A 131 -3.15 -19.49 -11.55
CA VAL A 131 -3.68 -20.74 -10.96
C VAL A 131 -2.80 -21.41 -9.91
N GLN A 132 -1.52 -21.03 -9.87
CA GLN A 132 -0.54 -21.51 -8.88
C GLN A 132 -0.58 -20.69 -7.59
N GLY A 133 -1.25 -19.54 -7.61
CA GLY A 133 -1.43 -18.72 -6.43
C GLY A 133 -2.46 -19.29 -5.46
N LYS A 134 -2.50 -18.69 -4.27
CA LYS A 134 -3.44 -19.04 -3.20
C LYS A 134 -3.67 -17.86 -2.27
N PHE A 135 -4.84 -17.82 -1.63
CA PHE A 135 -5.05 -16.96 -0.47
C PHE A 135 -4.23 -17.48 0.71
N VAL A 136 -3.38 -16.64 1.26
CA VAL A 136 -2.48 -16.97 2.37
C VAL A 136 -2.84 -16.23 3.64
N VAL A 137 -3.59 -15.14 3.48
CA VAL A 137 -4.40 -14.53 4.52
C VAL A 137 -5.81 -14.44 3.97
N LYS A 138 -6.76 -14.87 4.78
CA LYS A 138 -8.19 -14.67 4.60
C LYS A 138 -8.68 -14.16 5.94
N ASP A 139 -9.15 -12.92 5.96
CA ASP A 139 -9.79 -12.41 7.15
C ASP A 139 -11.04 -13.26 7.41
N ASP A 140 -11.41 -13.37 8.69
CA ASP A 140 -12.47 -14.23 9.18
C ASP A 140 -12.34 -15.74 8.88
N SER A 141 -11.13 -16.28 8.69
CA SER A 141 -10.92 -17.74 8.59
C SER A 141 -10.94 -18.45 9.97
N TYR A 142 -12.05 -18.36 10.71
CA TYR A 142 -12.28 -19.03 12.02
C TYR A 142 -13.69 -19.67 12.13
N ASP A 143 -13.87 -20.59 13.08
CA ASP A 143 -15.14 -21.30 13.32
C ASP A 143 -15.95 -20.64 14.43
N ASP A 144 -16.55 -19.47 14.12
CA ASP A 144 -17.48 -18.75 15.00
C ASP A 144 -18.65 -18.18 14.16
N SER A 145 -19.77 -17.96 14.82
CA SER A 145 -20.95 -17.27 14.31
C SER A 145 -20.70 -15.87 13.76
N THR A 146 -19.59 -15.23 14.14
CA THR A 146 -19.19 -13.92 13.61
C THR A 146 -18.38 -13.99 12.32
N ASN A 147 -18.06 -15.20 11.83
CA ASN A 147 -17.45 -15.39 10.52
C ASN A 147 -18.52 -15.19 9.44
N HIS A 148 -18.53 -14.00 8.85
CA HIS A 148 -19.48 -13.65 7.79
C HIS A 148 -18.86 -13.66 6.40
N ASP A 149 -17.53 -13.59 6.33
CA ASP A 149 -16.84 -13.53 5.06
C ASP A 149 -16.97 -14.82 4.27
N THR A 150 -17.03 -14.67 2.95
CA THR A 150 -17.12 -15.82 2.05
C THR A 150 -16.05 -15.73 1.00
N PHE A 151 -15.32 -16.84 0.83
CA PHE A 151 -14.22 -16.98 -0.10
C PHE A 151 -14.50 -18.15 -1.06
N ASP A 152 -15.09 -17.85 -2.21
CA ASP A 152 -15.23 -18.82 -3.30
C ASP A 152 -14.02 -18.70 -4.24
N TYR A 153 -13.31 -19.82 -4.43
CA TYR A 153 -12.19 -19.93 -5.35
C TYR A 153 -12.36 -21.15 -6.24
N SER A 154 -12.35 -20.93 -7.55
CA SER A 154 -12.53 -21.98 -8.54
C SER A 154 -11.42 -21.96 -9.59
N LYS A 155 -10.97 -23.16 -9.95
CA LYS A 155 -10.05 -23.38 -11.07
C LYS A 155 -10.83 -23.90 -12.26
N HIS A 156 -10.54 -23.36 -13.43
CA HIS A 156 -11.11 -23.78 -14.69
C HIS A 156 -10.00 -24.19 -15.64
N ARG A 157 -10.24 -25.23 -16.43
CA ARG A 157 -9.36 -25.65 -17.52
C ARG A 157 -10.16 -25.59 -18.81
N ASN A 158 -9.69 -24.83 -19.78
CA ASN A 158 -10.35 -24.76 -21.08
C ASN A 158 -9.98 -25.99 -21.94
N TRP A 159 -10.56 -26.08 -23.14
CA TRP A 159 -10.33 -27.20 -24.07
C TRP A 159 -8.87 -27.37 -24.52
N ASN A 160 -8.07 -26.30 -24.48
CA ASN A 160 -6.65 -26.34 -24.88
C ASN A 160 -5.70 -26.63 -23.71
N GLY A 161 -6.24 -26.98 -22.54
CA GLY A 161 -5.47 -27.32 -21.34
C GLY A 161 -4.95 -26.11 -20.56
N LYS A 162 -5.21 -24.88 -21.00
CA LYS A 162 -4.89 -23.67 -20.24
C LYS A 162 -5.80 -23.58 -19.02
N GLU A 163 -5.18 -23.44 -17.86
CA GLU A 163 -5.87 -23.24 -16.60
C GLU A 163 -6.01 -21.75 -16.28
N THR A 164 -7.15 -21.37 -15.72
CA THR A 164 -7.41 -20.06 -15.13
C THR A 164 -8.06 -20.24 -13.77
N ALA A 165 -7.93 -19.26 -12.89
CA ALA A 165 -8.63 -19.25 -11.61
C ALA A 165 -9.49 -17.99 -11.48
N ASN A 166 -10.61 -18.14 -10.80
CA ASN A 166 -11.47 -17.03 -10.40
C ASN A 166 -11.67 -17.08 -8.89
N ALA A 167 -11.86 -15.91 -8.30
CA ALA A 167 -12.25 -15.78 -6.90
C ALA A 167 -13.44 -14.83 -6.80
N THR A 168 -14.42 -15.16 -5.96
CA THR A 168 -15.47 -14.25 -5.53
C THR A 168 -15.39 -14.17 -4.02
N ILE A 169 -15.13 -12.96 -3.52
CA ILE A 169 -14.91 -12.73 -2.10
C ILE A 169 -15.88 -11.66 -1.65
N HIS A 170 -16.54 -11.92 -0.51
CA HIS A 170 -17.43 -10.98 0.13
C HIS A 170 -16.95 -10.77 1.56
N TRP A 171 -16.75 -9.51 1.91
CA TRP A 171 -16.28 -9.04 3.21
C TRP A 171 -17.37 -8.23 3.90
N THR A 172 -17.49 -8.38 5.22
CA THR A 172 -18.21 -7.42 6.05
C THR A 172 -17.62 -7.34 7.45
N TRP A 173 -17.44 -6.11 7.94
CA TRP A 173 -16.82 -5.87 9.23
C TRP A 173 -17.64 -4.92 10.10
N GLN A 174 -17.42 -5.01 11.41
CA GLN A 174 -17.98 -4.10 12.41
C GLN A 174 -17.13 -2.85 12.59
N GLY A 175 -17.71 -1.83 13.22
CA GLY A 175 -16.97 -0.67 13.73
C GLY A 175 -15.71 -1.05 14.52
N GLY A 176 -14.62 -0.34 14.25
CA GLY A 176 -13.33 -0.52 14.89
C GLY A 176 -12.51 -1.71 14.38
N ARG A 177 -12.92 -2.34 13.29
CA ARG A 177 -12.23 -3.47 12.64
C ARG A 177 -11.77 -3.07 11.23
N SER A 178 -10.91 -3.89 10.63
CA SER A 178 -10.54 -3.79 9.23
C SER A 178 -10.64 -5.16 8.59
N ASP A 179 -10.88 -5.23 7.30
CA ASP A 179 -11.05 -6.51 6.61
C ASP A 179 -10.11 -6.63 5.41
N GLY A 180 -10.07 -7.79 4.74
CA GLY A 180 -9.28 -7.98 3.53
C GLY A 180 -8.75 -9.39 3.31
N ALA A 181 -7.72 -9.47 2.46
CA ALA A 181 -7.07 -10.74 2.13
C ALA A 181 -5.74 -10.54 1.42
N VAL A 182 -4.94 -11.61 1.41
CA VAL A 182 -3.69 -11.69 0.65
C VAL A 182 -3.73 -12.87 -0.30
N TYR A 183 -3.58 -12.61 -1.59
CA TYR A 183 -3.35 -13.63 -2.62
C TYR A 183 -1.87 -13.66 -3.04
N ARG A 184 -1.16 -14.73 -2.69
CA ARG A 184 0.26 -14.90 -3.04
C ARG A 184 0.41 -15.80 -4.26
N GLY A 185 1.45 -15.55 -5.05
CA GLY A 185 1.85 -16.42 -6.17
C GLY A 185 1.32 -15.91 -7.50
N LEU A 186 1.47 -14.59 -7.74
CA LEU A 186 1.09 -13.98 -9.00
C LEU A 186 2.01 -14.39 -10.17
N GLY A 187 3.25 -14.82 -9.87
CA GLY A 187 4.24 -15.16 -10.88
C GLY A 187 4.78 -13.93 -11.61
N ASN A 188 5.50 -14.18 -12.71
CA ASN A 188 6.18 -13.12 -13.48
C ASN A 188 5.34 -12.62 -14.67
N ASP A 189 4.41 -13.44 -15.16
CA ASP A 189 3.50 -13.12 -16.24
C ASP A 189 2.05 -13.34 -15.79
N PHE A 190 1.31 -12.24 -15.66
CA PHE A 190 -0.08 -12.28 -15.26
C PHE A 190 -0.87 -11.08 -15.80
N GLU A 191 -2.17 -11.33 -15.95
CA GLU A 191 -3.19 -10.30 -16.11
C GLU A 191 -4.48 -10.81 -15.47
N PHE A 192 -5.00 -10.08 -14.48
CA PHE A 192 -6.27 -10.41 -13.82
C PHE A 192 -7.12 -9.16 -13.64
N THR A 193 -8.44 -9.34 -13.52
CA THR A 193 -9.40 -8.24 -13.41
C THR A 193 -10.21 -8.35 -12.14
N ILE A 194 -10.27 -7.27 -11.38
CA ILE A 194 -11.11 -7.09 -10.19
C ILE A 194 -12.38 -6.35 -10.61
N HIS A 195 -13.53 -6.93 -10.30
CA HIS A 195 -14.84 -6.32 -10.43
C HIS A 195 -15.33 -5.95 -9.02
N PRO A 196 -15.29 -4.66 -8.66
CA PRO A 196 -15.66 -4.22 -7.33
C PRO A 196 -17.18 -3.99 -7.19
N GLN A 197 -17.69 -4.27 -6.01
CA GLN A 197 -18.97 -3.78 -5.52
C GLN A 197 -18.77 -3.32 -4.07
N PHE A 198 -19.16 -2.08 -3.77
CA PHE A 198 -18.98 -1.46 -2.45
C PHE A 198 -20.35 -1.10 -1.86
N ASN A 199 -20.42 -1.03 -0.53
CA ASN A 199 -21.59 -0.54 0.21
C ASN A 199 -22.84 -1.33 -0.20
N GLY A 200 -23.99 -0.68 -0.41
CA GLY A 200 -25.25 -1.31 -0.83
C GLY A 200 -25.23 -2.08 -2.17
N GLN A 201 -24.08 -2.23 -2.82
CA GLN A 201 -23.90 -3.13 -3.96
C GLN A 201 -23.13 -4.41 -3.59
N ALA A 202 -22.44 -4.42 -2.45
CA ALA A 202 -21.77 -5.59 -1.90
C ALA A 202 -22.81 -6.60 -1.39
N LEU A 203 -22.51 -7.89 -1.50
CA LEU A 203 -23.48 -8.95 -1.17
C LEU A 203 -23.93 -8.91 0.30
N LEU A 204 -22.99 -8.60 1.20
CA LEU A 204 -23.19 -8.66 2.66
C LEU A 204 -23.67 -7.33 3.25
N SER A 205 -23.91 -6.29 2.46
CA SER A 205 -24.19 -4.93 2.96
C SER A 205 -25.45 -4.81 3.82
N ASP A 206 -26.46 -5.61 3.50
CA ASP A 206 -27.79 -5.51 4.11
C ASP A 206 -28.10 -6.75 4.97
N GLN A 207 -27.11 -7.62 5.20
CA GLN A 207 -27.31 -8.91 5.84
C GLN A 207 -27.06 -8.88 7.36
N GLN A 208 -26.61 -7.73 7.89
CA GLN A 208 -26.10 -7.63 9.27
C GLN A 208 -26.76 -6.51 10.08
N GLY A 209 -26.52 -6.52 11.40
CA GLY A 209 -27.01 -5.52 12.34
C GLY A 209 -26.36 -4.15 12.18
N SER A 210 -26.87 -3.16 12.92
CA SER A 210 -26.41 -1.75 12.88
C SER A 210 -24.91 -1.58 13.16
N GLU A 211 -24.28 -2.52 13.83
CA GLU A 211 -22.85 -2.53 14.16
C GLU A 211 -21.94 -2.77 12.95
N TYR A 212 -22.49 -3.23 11.82
CA TYR A 212 -21.81 -3.38 10.53
C TYR A 212 -22.10 -2.21 9.57
N GLU A 213 -22.93 -1.24 9.99
CA GLU A 213 -23.22 -0.07 9.16
C GLU A 213 -22.00 0.82 9.02
N GLY A 214 -21.72 1.20 7.78
CA GLY A 214 -20.70 2.19 7.41
C GLY A 214 -20.52 2.24 5.90
N GLN A 215 -19.61 3.08 5.43
CA GLN A 215 -19.44 3.33 4.00
C GLN A 215 -17.98 3.36 3.60
N VAL A 216 -17.63 2.61 2.56
CA VAL A 216 -16.40 2.81 1.82
C VAL A 216 -16.63 3.92 0.79
N ASN A 217 -15.89 5.01 0.93
CA ASN A 217 -15.98 6.22 0.11
C ASN A 217 -14.84 6.33 -0.91
N LYS A 218 -13.76 5.58 -0.70
CA LYS A 218 -12.56 5.60 -1.55
C LYS A 218 -12.06 4.20 -1.84
N TRP A 219 -11.59 4.01 -3.07
CA TRP A 219 -10.82 2.85 -3.47
C TRP A 219 -9.50 3.35 -4.05
N GLU A 220 -8.38 2.88 -3.51
CA GLU A 220 -7.06 3.36 -3.87
C GLU A 220 -6.13 2.19 -4.19
N VAL A 221 -5.21 2.41 -5.14
CA VAL A 221 -4.03 1.55 -5.30
C VAL A 221 -2.81 2.23 -4.69
N LEU A 222 -2.00 1.47 -3.96
CA LEU A 222 -0.74 1.95 -3.38
C LEU A 222 0.46 1.46 -4.19
N SER A 223 1.50 2.28 -4.26
CA SER A 223 2.71 2.02 -5.05
C SER A 223 3.96 2.61 -4.39
N GLY A 224 5.07 1.90 -4.49
CA GLY A 224 6.40 2.35 -4.06
C GLY A 224 6.68 2.11 -2.58
N ASN A 225 7.18 3.12 -1.88
CA ASN A 225 7.68 2.99 -0.51
C ASN A 225 6.58 2.56 0.48
N ALA A 226 6.75 1.41 1.15
CA ALA A 226 5.77 0.88 2.10
C ALA A 226 5.47 1.79 3.31
N ASN A 227 6.39 2.70 3.68
CA ASN A 227 6.17 3.63 4.79
C ASN A 227 5.45 4.91 4.35
N ASN A 228 5.52 5.26 3.07
CA ASN A 228 4.87 6.45 2.51
C ASN A 228 4.58 6.22 1.03
N PRO A 229 3.60 5.36 0.69
CA PRO A 229 3.37 4.99 -0.69
C PRO A 229 2.67 6.11 -1.44
N THR A 230 2.88 6.13 -2.75
CA THR A 230 2.03 6.89 -3.65
C THR A 230 0.66 6.24 -3.67
N ARG A 231 -0.40 7.06 -3.59
CA ARG A 231 -1.78 6.59 -3.59
C ARG A 231 -2.51 7.13 -4.80
N THR A 232 -3.11 6.23 -5.57
CA THR A 232 -3.89 6.62 -6.75
C THR A 232 -5.33 6.20 -6.55
N LYS A 233 -6.25 7.17 -6.60
CA LYS A 233 -7.68 6.91 -6.51
C LYS A 233 -8.18 6.18 -7.75
N LEU A 234 -8.96 5.14 -7.51
CA LEU A 234 -9.70 4.37 -8.49
C LEU A 234 -11.18 4.71 -8.44
N LYS A 235 -11.88 4.39 -9.52
CA LYS A 235 -13.34 4.53 -9.61
C LYS A 235 -14.01 3.33 -8.96
N MET A 236 -14.86 3.60 -7.97
CA MET A 236 -15.55 2.61 -7.14
C MET A 236 -16.45 1.65 -7.94
N ASN A 237 -16.97 2.10 -9.09
CA ASN A 237 -17.96 1.39 -9.88
C ASN A 237 -17.41 0.87 -11.23
N GLU A 238 -16.09 0.87 -11.42
CA GLU A 238 -15.45 0.37 -12.64
C GLU A 238 -14.47 -0.76 -12.33
N LYS A 239 -14.45 -1.80 -13.16
CA LYS A 239 -13.46 -2.88 -13.05
C LYS A 239 -12.03 -2.35 -13.22
N ALA A 240 -11.08 -2.96 -12.55
CA ALA A 240 -9.66 -2.65 -12.69
C ALA A 240 -8.86 -3.90 -13.05
N THR A 241 -7.95 -3.79 -14.03
CA THR A 241 -7.09 -4.90 -14.49
C THR A 241 -5.66 -4.67 -14.04
N ILE A 242 -5.05 -5.63 -13.35
CA ILE A 242 -3.65 -5.58 -12.93
C ILE A 242 -2.84 -6.51 -13.84
N THR A 243 -1.68 -6.04 -14.31
CA THR A 243 -0.83 -6.78 -15.25
C THR A 243 0.66 -6.59 -14.99
N SER A 244 1.46 -7.58 -15.36
CA SER A 244 2.94 -7.55 -15.41
C SER A 244 3.54 -7.00 -16.72
N ASN A 245 2.71 -6.47 -17.62
CA ASN A 245 3.15 -5.87 -18.88
C ASN A 245 3.43 -4.36 -18.79
N GLY A 246 3.37 -3.79 -17.59
CA GLY A 246 3.45 -2.35 -17.36
C GLY A 246 2.40 -1.56 -18.15
N CYS A 247 2.68 -0.28 -18.36
CA CYS A 247 1.86 0.55 -19.24
C CYS A 247 2.30 0.54 -20.70
N GLY A 248 3.43 -0.11 -20.99
CA GLY A 248 4.15 0.05 -22.25
C GLY A 248 4.70 1.47 -22.40
N SER A 249 5.90 1.60 -22.97
CA SER A 249 6.20 2.80 -23.73
C SER A 249 5.28 2.74 -24.93
N GLY A 250 4.25 3.59 -24.97
CA GLY A 250 3.37 3.66 -26.13
C GLY A 250 4.25 3.67 -27.39
N THR A 251 4.05 2.70 -28.27
CA THR A 251 4.51 2.86 -29.64
C THR A 251 3.66 4.01 -30.14
N THR A 252 4.18 5.23 -30.05
CA THR A 252 3.64 6.34 -30.80
C THR A 252 3.68 5.85 -32.23
N GLU A 253 2.53 5.47 -32.77
CA GLU A 253 2.35 5.43 -34.21
C GLU A 253 2.64 6.85 -34.67
N THR A 254 3.89 7.06 -35.08
CA THR A 254 4.31 8.25 -35.81
C THR A 254 3.54 8.21 -37.11
N THR A 255 2.33 8.74 -37.09
CA THR A 255 1.63 9.14 -38.30
C THR A 255 2.49 10.28 -38.85
N GLY A 256 3.38 9.93 -39.78
CA GLY A 256 4.19 10.89 -40.49
C GLY A 256 3.27 11.82 -41.24
N ASN A 257 3.10 13.03 -40.71
CA ASN A 257 2.78 14.20 -41.49
C ASN A 257 3.88 15.23 -41.23
N GLU A 258 4.85 15.22 -42.13
CA GLU A 258 5.65 16.41 -42.42
C GLU A 258 4.69 17.54 -42.76
N THR A 259 4.72 18.63 -41.99
CA THR A 259 4.62 19.96 -42.58
C THR A 259 5.34 20.98 -41.71
N THR A 260 6.26 21.68 -42.37
CA THR A 260 7.12 22.78 -41.92
C THR A 260 6.40 24.12 -41.66
N ASN A 261 7.13 25.02 -41.01
CA ASN A 261 6.89 26.45 -40.68
C ASN A 261 6.22 26.66 -39.31
N GLY A 262 6.80 27.35 -38.33
CA GLY A 262 7.70 28.51 -38.36
C GLY A 262 6.91 29.72 -37.85
N GLY A 263 7.25 30.28 -36.68
CA GLY A 263 6.56 31.47 -36.18
C GLY A 263 6.68 31.71 -34.68
N GLU A 264 7.49 32.71 -34.35
CA GLU A 264 7.78 33.33 -33.06
C GLU A 264 6.57 34.02 -32.41
N GLY A 265 6.50 34.11 -31.08
CA GLY A 265 5.42 34.82 -30.38
C GLY A 265 5.51 34.85 -28.85
N THR A 266 6.20 35.86 -28.33
CA THR A 266 6.30 36.30 -26.93
C THR A 266 4.96 36.83 -26.38
N THR A 267 4.58 36.53 -25.12
CA THR A 267 4.01 37.52 -24.15
C THR A 267 3.82 36.99 -22.72
N THR A 268 4.48 37.71 -21.80
CA THR A 268 4.20 38.09 -20.40
C THR A 268 2.93 37.65 -19.65
N GLY A 269 3.15 37.12 -18.43
CA GLY A 269 2.76 37.77 -17.16
C GLY A 269 1.45 37.31 -16.48
N THR A 270 1.56 36.74 -15.26
CA THR A 270 1.15 37.37 -13.99
C THR A 270 1.05 36.35 -12.85
N THR A 271 1.71 36.70 -11.75
CA THR A 271 1.77 36.06 -10.43
C THR A 271 0.46 36.13 -9.66
N SER A 272 0.12 35.08 -8.92
CA SER A 272 -0.64 35.21 -7.66
C SER A 272 -0.21 34.11 -6.68
N ASN A 273 0.15 34.56 -5.48
CA ASN A 273 0.52 33.78 -4.31
C ASN A 273 -0.69 33.71 -3.38
N PRO A 274 -0.88 32.62 -2.61
CA PRO A 274 -1.17 32.83 -1.18
C PRO A 274 -0.48 31.83 -0.24
N SER A 275 0.22 32.41 0.73
CA SER A 275 0.13 32.20 2.19
C SER A 275 0.22 30.80 2.82
N ASP A 276 1.34 30.61 3.52
CA ASP A 276 1.61 29.95 4.81
C ASP A 276 0.50 29.16 5.54
N VAL A 277 0.82 27.90 5.88
CA VAL A 277 0.36 27.23 7.11
C VAL A 277 1.50 26.35 7.67
N ASN A 278 1.88 26.62 8.93
CA ASN A 278 2.77 25.83 9.77
C ASN A 278 2.19 24.46 10.12
N SER A 279 3.02 23.41 10.19
CA SER A 279 2.74 22.25 11.05
C SER A 279 4.04 21.63 11.55
N GLU A 280 4.26 21.79 12.84
CA GLU A 280 5.23 21.06 13.65
C GLU A 280 4.80 19.59 13.82
N GLY A 281 5.79 18.73 14.07
CA GLY A 281 5.66 17.64 15.06
C GLY A 281 5.12 16.29 14.59
N SER A 282 6.01 15.37 14.21
CA SER A 282 5.83 13.95 14.49
C SER A 282 7.18 13.25 14.61
N LYS A 283 7.77 13.30 15.80
CA LYS A 283 8.92 12.46 16.22
C LYS A 283 8.52 11.45 17.30
N GLY A 284 7.25 11.05 17.37
CA GLY A 284 6.72 10.18 18.42
C GLY A 284 6.36 8.75 17.99
N PHE A 285 6.27 8.45 16.69
CA PHE A 285 5.78 7.17 16.21
C PHE A 285 6.87 6.08 16.12
N PHE A 286 8.11 6.47 15.82
CA PHE A 286 9.21 5.51 15.59
C PHE A 286 9.69 4.78 16.85
N ALA A 287 9.40 5.25 18.05
CA ALA A 287 9.81 4.55 19.28
C ALA A 287 8.97 3.30 19.57
N LYS A 288 7.69 3.29 19.18
CA LYS A 288 6.77 2.17 19.47
C LYS A 288 6.92 0.98 18.51
N LEU A 289 7.41 1.22 17.29
CA LEU A 289 7.61 0.16 16.28
C LEU A 289 8.82 -0.75 16.62
N TRP A 290 9.83 -0.22 17.33
CA TRP A 290 11.05 -0.99 17.66
C TRP A 290 10.91 -1.89 18.90
N ASP A 291 10.05 -1.52 19.86
CA ASP A 291 9.86 -2.31 21.08
C ASP A 291 9.16 -3.66 20.80
N GLY A 292 8.36 -3.76 19.72
CA GLY A 292 7.75 -5.02 19.30
C GLY A 292 8.69 -5.96 18.53
N ILE A 293 9.53 -5.41 17.64
CA ILE A 293 10.40 -6.18 16.74
C ILE A 293 11.62 -6.78 17.48
N SER A 294 12.10 -6.13 18.53
CA SER A 294 13.25 -6.62 19.32
C SER A 294 12.95 -7.91 20.11
N SER A 295 11.68 -8.22 20.38
CA SER A 295 11.31 -9.48 21.05
C SER A 295 11.36 -10.70 20.12
N ILE A 296 11.14 -10.51 18.81
CA ILE A 296 11.10 -11.60 17.81
C ILE A 296 12.51 -11.95 17.33
N LEU A 297 13.43 -10.98 17.27
CA LEU A 297 14.82 -11.24 16.83
C LEU A 297 15.66 -12.03 17.84
N ASN A 298 15.30 -12.06 19.12
CA ASN A 298 15.99 -12.89 20.12
C ASN A 298 15.54 -14.37 20.12
N SER A 299 14.44 -14.70 19.45
CA SER A 299 13.97 -16.10 19.36
C SER A 299 14.56 -16.86 18.16
N VAL A 300 15.09 -16.16 17.15
CA VAL A 300 15.69 -16.78 15.96
C VAL A 300 17.20 -17.02 16.12
N VAL A 301 17.90 -16.27 17.00
CA VAL A 301 19.34 -16.45 17.24
C VAL A 301 19.64 -17.57 18.25
N SER A 302 18.67 -17.96 19.10
CA SER A 302 18.83 -19.06 20.07
C SER A 302 18.63 -20.46 19.46
N PHE A 303 18.15 -20.57 18.22
CA PHE A 303 18.03 -21.86 17.53
C PHE A 303 19.33 -22.30 16.83
N PHE A 304 20.25 -21.37 16.53
CA PHE A 304 21.51 -21.68 15.82
C PHE A 304 22.77 -21.75 16.70
N THR A 305 22.65 -21.59 18.02
CA THR A 305 23.77 -21.75 18.97
C THR A 305 23.77 -23.07 19.74
N ASN A 306 22.84 -23.99 19.45
CA ASN A 306 22.79 -25.34 20.04
C ASN A 306 23.05 -26.48 19.03
N LEU A 307 23.57 -26.17 17.85
CA LEU A 307 24.10 -27.14 16.90
C LEU A 307 25.43 -26.62 16.32
N PHE A 308 26.45 -26.47 17.15
CA PHE A 308 27.89 -26.71 16.88
C PHE A 308 28.66 -26.64 18.20
#